data_AF-A0A6V7L858-F1
#
_entry.id   AF-A0A6V7L858-F1
#
_cell.length_a   1.000
_cell.length_b   1.000
_cell.length_c   1.000
_cell.angle_alpha   90.00
_cell.angle_beta   90.00
_cell.angle_gamma   90.00
#
_symmetry.space_group_name_H-M   'P 1'
#
loop_
_entity.id
_entity.type
_entity.pdbx_description
1 polymer ?
#
loop_
_entity_poly.entity_id
_entity_poly.type
_entity_poly.pdbx_seq_one_letter_code
_entity_poly.pdbx_strand_id
1 'polypeptide(L)'
;AYVQYMKFARRAEGIKSARTVFKRAREDPRCRHHIYVAAALMEYYCTKDKNIAFRIFELGLKKFGDNPEYILCYIDYLSHLNEDNNTRVLFERVLSSGSLPPEKSV
;
A
#
# COMPACT_ATOMS: atom_id res chain seq x y z
N ALA A 1 -7.63 -14.26 -0.78
CA ALA A 1 -8.79 -14.14 -1.69
C ALA A 1 -8.91 -12.76 -2.34
N TYR A 2 -9.06 -11.66 -1.58
CA TYR A 2 -9.32 -10.32 -2.15
C TYR A 2 -8.30 -9.80 -3.17
N VAL A 3 -7.00 -10.07 -3.00
CA VAL A 3 -5.98 -9.64 -3.98
C VAL A 3 -6.27 -10.22 -5.36
N GLN A 4 -6.57 -11.53 -5.43
CA GLN A 4 -6.86 -12.19 -6.71
C GLN A 4 -8.22 -11.75 -7.26
N TYR A 5 -9.22 -11.56 -6.40
CA TYR A 5 -10.51 -11.04 -6.82
C TYR A 5 -10.41 -9.61 -7.39
N MET A 6 -9.62 -8.74 -6.76
CA MET A 6 -9.36 -7.38 -7.24
C MET A 6 -8.62 -7.38 -8.58
N LYS A 7 -7.62 -8.27 -8.74
CA LYS A 7 -6.92 -8.48 -10.02
C LYS A 7 -7.87 -8.94 -11.12
N PHE A 8 -8.77 -9.87 -10.82
CA PHE A 8 -9.82 -10.31 -11.73
C PHE A 8 -10.75 -9.15 -12.12
N ALA A 9 -11.32 -8.45 -11.13
CA ALA A 9 -12.24 -7.34 -11.35
C ALA A 9 -11.60 -6.25 -12.22
N ARG A 10 -10.32 -5.93 -11.99
CA ARG A 10 -9.60 -4.97 -12.83
C ARG A 10 -9.48 -5.42 -14.29
N ARG A 11 -9.16 -6.69 -14.49
CA ARG A 11 -8.91 -7.29 -15.81
C ARG A 11 -10.20 -7.48 -16.61
N ALA A 12 -11.27 -7.91 -15.96
CA ALA A 12 -12.54 -8.24 -16.61
C ALA A 12 -13.53 -7.06 -16.66
N GLU A 13 -13.53 -6.19 -15.64
CA GLU A 13 -14.60 -5.19 -15.42
C GLU A 13 -14.06 -3.75 -15.27
N GLY A 14 -12.73 -3.58 -15.35
CA GLY A 14 -12.07 -2.28 -15.31
C GLY A 14 -11.83 -1.72 -13.92
N ILE A 15 -11.27 -0.50 -13.86
CA ILE A 15 -10.72 0.08 -12.63
C ILE A 15 -11.78 0.39 -11.58
N LYS A 16 -12.98 0.83 -11.98
CA LYS A 16 -14.06 1.16 -11.04
C LYS A 16 -14.49 -0.07 -10.24
N SER A 17 -14.62 -1.24 -10.88
CA SER A 17 -14.96 -2.49 -10.19
C SER A 17 -13.85 -2.91 -9.21
N ALA A 18 -12.58 -2.83 -9.64
CA ALA A 18 -11.44 -3.12 -8.76
C ALA A 18 -11.43 -2.24 -7.49
N ARG A 19 -11.75 -0.94 -7.61
CA ARG A 19 -11.88 -0.03 -6.45
C ARG A 19 -13.01 -0.42 -5.51
N THR A 20 -14.13 -0.91 -6.04
CA THR A 20 -15.23 -1.47 -5.22
C THR A 20 -14.79 -2.72 -4.46
N VAL A 21 -14.02 -3.61 -5.10
CA VAL A 21 -13.43 -4.77 -4.41
C VAL A 21 -12.47 -4.33 -3.31
N PHE A 22 -11.59 -3.35 -3.59
CA PHE A 22 -10.70 -2.79 -2.58
C PHE A 22 -11.48 -2.19 -1.39
N LYS A 23 -12.57 -1.45 -1.66
CA LYS A 23 -13.45 -0.91 -0.61
C LYS A 23 -13.95 -2.03 0.32
N ARG A 24 -14.55 -3.08 -0.25
CA ARG A 24 -15.04 -4.25 0.50
C ARG A 24 -13.93 -4.92 1.31
N ALA A 25 -12.74 -5.05 0.73
CA ALA A 25 -11.62 -5.68 1.42
C ALA A 25 -11.12 -4.87 2.64
N ARG A 26 -11.21 -3.54 2.61
CA ARG A 26 -10.83 -2.69 3.77
C ARG A 26 -11.80 -2.81 4.94
N GLU A 27 -13.06 -3.08 4.63
CA GLU A 27 -14.15 -3.24 5.60
C GLU A 27 -14.16 -4.65 6.24
N ASP A 28 -13.50 -5.63 5.61
CA ASP A 28 -13.35 -6.98 6.18
C ASP A 28 -12.21 -7.02 7.23
N PRO A 29 -12.50 -7.32 8.51
CA PRO A 29 -11.48 -7.35 9.57
C PRO A 29 -10.46 -8.48 9.39
N ARG A 30 -10.72 -9.48 8.55
CA ARG A 30 -9.79 -10.60 8.27
C ARG A 30 -8.70 -10.20 7.27
N CYS A 31 -8.85 -9.06 6.60
CA CYS A 31 -7.89 -8.58 5.62
C CYS A 31 -6.63 -8.00 6.28
N ARG A 32 -5.48 -8.42 5.77
CA ARG A 32 -4.15 -7.92 6.16
C ARG A 32 -3.63 -6.88 5.17
N HIS A 33 -2.48 -6.31 5.49
CA HIS A 33 -1.82 -5.23 4.75
C HIS A 33 -1.62 -5.48 3.24
N HIS A 34 -1.43 -6.73 2.82
CA HIS A 34 -1.20 -7.13 1.41
C HIS A 34 -2.21 -6.55 0.40
N ILE A 35 -3.47 -6.35 0.81
CA ILE A 35 -4.48 -5.79 -0.10
C ILE A 35 -4.21 -4.32 -0.44
N TYR A 36 -3.65 -3.54 0.50
CA TYR A 36 -3.28 -2.15 0.29
C TYR A 36 -2.10 -2.05 -0.68
N VAL A 37 -1.07 -2.87 -0.49
CA VAL A 37 0.08 -2.97 -1.40
C VAL A 37 -0.40 -3.33 -2.81
N ALA A 38 -1.21 -4.39 -2.94
CA ALA A 38 -1.73 -4.81 -4.23
C ALA A 38 -2.59 -3.74 -4.92
N ALA A 39 -3.38 -2.98 -4.15
CA ALA A 39 -4.23 -1.91 -4.70
C ALA A 39 -3.41 -0.70 -5.15
N ALA A 40 -2.42 -0.28 -4.35
CA ALA A 40 -1.53 0.82 -4.71
C ALA A 40 -0.72 0.52 -5.97
N LEU A 41 -0.10 -0.66 -6.04
CA LEU A 41 0.66 -1.09 -7.22
C LEU A 41 -0.24 -1.25 -8.45
N MET A 42 -1.49 -1.70 -8.27
CA MET A 42 -2.44 -1.78 -9.39
C MET A 42 -2.76 -0.40 -9.96
N GLU A 43 -2.98 0.61 -9.13
CA GLU A 43 -3.17 1.99 -9.60
C GLU A 43 -1.90 2.49 -10.30
N TYR A 44 -0.74 2.34 -9.66
CA TYR A 44 0.53 2.76 -10.25
C TYR A 44 0.80 2.12 -11.62
N TYR A 45 0.69 0.79 -11.73
CA TYR A 45 1.03 0.10 -12.98
C TYR A 45 -0.05 0.19 -14.05
N CYS A 46 -1.34 0.14 -13.68
CA CYS A 46 -2.43 0.04 -14.64
C CYS A 46 -3.11 1.37 -14.98
N THR A 47 -3.13 2.35 -14.07
CA THR A 47 -3.71 3.68 -14.33
C THR A 47 -2.65 4.76 -14.48
N LYS A 48 -1.39 4.45 -14.12
CA LYS A 48 -0.26 5.39 -14.13
C LYS A 48 -0.47 6.57 -13.18
N ASP A 49 -1.40 6.47 -12.24
CA ASP A 49 -1.71 7.50 -11.26
C ASP A 49 -0.88 7.30 -9.97
N LYS A 50 0.26 7.97 -9.91
CA LYS A 50 1.15 7.97 -8.73
C LYS A 50 0.46 8.55 -7.49
N ASN A 51 -0.41 9.56 -7.66
CA ASN A 51 -1.06 10.24 -6.54
C ASN A 51 -2.05 9.30 -5.83
N ILE A 52 -2.79 8.49 -6.59
CA ILE A 52 -3.70 7.50 -6.00
C ILE A 52 -2.90 6.39 -5.32
N ALA A 53 -1.85 5.87 -5.96
CA ALA A 53 -0.99 4.86 -5.36
C ALA A 53 -0.39 5.33 -4.02
N PHE A 54 0.16 6.55 -3.98
CA PHE A 54 0.64 7.20 -2.76
C PHE A 54 -0.44 7.32 -1.69
N ARG A 55 -1.64 7.80 -2.05
CA ARG A 55 -2.77 7.91 -1.10
C ARG A 55 -3.20 6.56 -0.53
N ILE A 56 -3.14 5.48 -1.31
CA ILE A 56 -3.45 4.13 -0.82
C ILE A 56 -2.36 3.66 0.14
N PHE A 57 -1.09 3.90 -0.16
CA PHE A 57 0.01 3.57 0.74
C PHE A 57 -0.06 4.35 2.07
N GLU A 58 -0.32 5.66 2.03
CA GLU A 58 -0.53 6.46 3.24
C GLU A 58 -1.73 5.95 4.05
N LEU A 59 -2.83 5.56 3.38
CA LEU A 59 -3.98 4.99 4.06
C LEU A 59 -3.66 3.67 4.77
N GLY A 60 -2.91 2.78 4.11
CA GLY A 60 -2.50 1.53 4.73
C GLY A 60 -1.48 1.73 5.85
N LEU A 61 -0.59 2.73 5.74
CA LEU A 61 0.40 3.04 6.77
C LEU A 61 -0.26 3.46 8.08
N LYS A 62 -1.38 4.19 8.02
CA LYS A 62 -2.17 4.52 9.22
C LYS A 62 -2.72 3.29 9.95
N LYS A 63 -2.91 2.16 9.25
CA LYS A 63 -3.50 0.93 9.82
C LYS A 63 -2.45 -0.15 10.14
N PHE A 64 -1.33 -0.17 9.42
CA PHE A 64 -0.30 -1.20 9.48
C PHE A 64 1.11 -0.60 9.65
N GLY A 65 1.22 0.55 10.30
CA GLY A 65 2.49 1.25 10.55
C GLY A 65 3.42 0.54 11.53
N ASP A 66 2.94 -0.53 12.18
CA ASP A 66 3.69 -1.43 13.06
C ASP A 66 4.15 -2.71 12.34
N ASN A 67 3.81 -2.85 11.05
CA ASN A 67 4.12 -4.01 10.25
C ASN A 67 5.33 -3.72 9.32
N PRO A 68 6.50 -4.33 9.58
CA PRO A 68 7.70 -4.04 8.81
C PRO A 68 7.58 -4.48 7.34
N GLU A 69 6.88 -5.58 7.05
CA GLU A 69 6.67 -6.04 5.66
C GLU A 69 5.90 -5.00 4.84
N TYR A 70 4.88 -4.38 5.43
CA TYR A 70 4.13 -3.31 4.78
C TYR A 70 4.99 -2.08 4.51
N ILE A 71 5.79 -1.67 5.50
CA ILE A 71 6.70 -0.53 5.38
C ILE A 71 7.73 -0.78 4.28
N LEU A 72 8.32 -1.98 4.22
CA LEU A 72 9.28 -2.36 3.18
C LEU A 72 8.66 -2.30 1.79
N CYS A 73 7.43 -2.79 1.61
CA CYS A 73 6.72 -2.65 0.34
C CYS A 73 6.48 -1.18 -0.06
N TYR A 74 6.24 -0.30 0.91
CA TYR A 74 6.04 1.12 0.63
C TYR A 74 7.37 1.83 0.29
N ILE A 75 8.44 1.53 1.03
CA ILE A 75 9.79 2.02 0.72
C ILE A 75 10.21 1.57 -0.68
N ASP A 76 10.04 0.28 -0.98
CA ASP A 76 10.38 -0.28 -2.28
C ASP A 76 9.64 0.44 -3.42
N TYR A 77 8.35 0.74 -3.24
CA TYR A 77 7.59 1.53 -4.18
C TYR A 77 8.16 2.94 -4.40
N LEU A 78 8.51 3.68 -3.34
CA LEU A 78 9.07 5.03 -3.46
C LEU A 78 10.47 5.03 -4.09
N SER A 79 11.31 4.05 -3.75
CA SER A 79 12.62 3.86 -4.37
C SER A 79 12.52 3.65 -5.88
N HIS A 80 11.55 2.85 -6.34
CA HIS A 80 11.29 2.66 -7.77
C HIS A 80 10.77 3.91 -8.50
N LEU A 81 10.32 4.94 -7.77
CA LEU A 81 9.95 6.23 -8.35
C LEU A 81 11.15 7.18 -8.52
N ASN A 82 12.32 6.80 -8.01
CA ASN A 82 13.51 7.66 -7.93
C ASN A 82 13.24 8.94 -7.10
N GLU A 83 12.39 8.82 -6.08
CA GLU A 83 11.96 9.88 -5.19
C GLU A 83 12.76 9.81 -3.87
N ASP A 84 14.09 9.89 -3.95
CA ASP A 84 15.01 9.64 -2.82
C ASP A 84 14.68 10.48 -1.57
N ASN A 85 14.28 11.74 -1.76
CA ASN A 85 13.86 12.60 -0.67
C ASN A 85 12.59 12.07 0.02
N ASN A 86 11.60 11.59 -0.74
CA ASN A 86 10.38 11.03 -0.16
C ASN A 86 10.65 9.68 0.51
N THR A 87 11.52 8.85 -0.06
CA THR A 87 11.97 7.60 0.56
C THR A 87 12.64 7.87 1.91
N ARG A 88 13.54 8.84 1.96
CA ARG A 88 14.20 9.27 3.20
C ARG A 88 13.20 9.78 4.23
N VAL A 89 12.31 10.69 3.83
CA VAL A 89 11.29 11.27 4.73
C VAL A 89 10.36 10.19 5.27
N LEU A 90 9.94 9.22 4.44
CA LEU A 90 9.14 8.09 4.90
C LEU A 90 9.89 7.26 5.95
N PHE A 91 11.15 6.94 5.68
CA PHE A 91 11.99 6.15 6.58
C PHE A 91 12.15 6.83 7.95
N GLU A 92 12.53 8.11 7.95
CA GLU A 92 12.64 8.91 9.18
C GLU A 92 11.32 8.98 9.94
N ARG A 93 10.20 9.18 9.23
CA ARG A 93 8.86 9.25 9.84
C ARG A 93 8.47 7.93 10.50
N VAL A 94 8.71 6.79 9.84
CA VAL A 94 8.38 5.47 10.39
C VAL A 94 9.17 5.22 11.67
N LEU A 95 10.49 5.44 11.65
CA LEU A 95 11.35 5.19 12.81
C LEU A 95 11.10 6.17 13.97
N SER A 96 10.76 7.44 13.67
CA SER A 96 10.53 8.46 14.70
C SER A 96 9.12 8.41 15.30
N SER A 97 8.14 7.87 14.56
CA SER A 97 6.73 7.88 14.98
C SER A 97 6.41 6.97 16.17
N GLY A 98 7.30 6.03 16.52
CA GLY A 98 7.05 5.00 17.52
C GLY A 98 6.02 3.94 17.08
N SER A 99 5.54 4.01 15.83
CA SER A 99 4.56 3.05 15.28
C SER A 99 5.19 1.66 15.09
N LEU A 100 6.47 1.62 14.72
CA LEU A 100 7.24 0.40 14.57
C LEU A 100 8.08 0.18 15.83
N PRO A 101 7.87 -0.93 16.58
CA PRO A 101 8.72 -1.28 17.72
C PRO A 101 10.20 -1.38 17.31
N PRO A 102 11.16 -0.88 18.10
CA PRO A 102 12.58 -0.92 17.76
C PRO A 102 13.09 -2.33 17.43
N GLU A 103 12.53 -3.37 18.04
CA GLU A 103 12.93 -4.76 17.79
C GLU A 103 12.54 -5.26 16.39
N LYS A 104 11.59 -4.59 15.73
CA LYS A 104 11.13 -4.89 14.37
C LYS A 104 11.78 -3.98 13.31
N SER A 105 12.72 -3.13 13.70
CA SER A 105 13.39 -2.16 12.83
C SER A 105 14.75 -2.63 12.31
N VAL A 106 15.18 -3.85 12.65
CA VAL A 106 16.48 -4.46 12.30
C VAL A 106 16.30 -5.56 11.26
#